data_AF-V7HWA0-F1
#
_entry.id   AF-V7HWA0-F1
#
_cell.length_a   1.000
_cell.length_b   1.000
_cell.length_c   1.000
_cell.angle_alpha   90.00
_cell.angle_beta   90.00
_cell.angle_gamma   90.00
#
_symmetry.space_group_name_H-M   'P 1'
#
loop_
_entity.id
_entity.type
_entity.pdbx_description
1 polymer ?
#
loop_
_entity_poly.entity_id
_entity_poly.type
_entity_poly.pdbx_seq_one_letter_code
_entity_poly.pdbx_strand_id
1 'polypeptide(L)' 'MVNLSFKEKVIIQLMRNKDAGLEPSSQAEIARKFGISKAYVGNILDKTQKGPKTNELRKRIASYVGIEN' A
#
# COMPACT_ATOMS: atom_id res chain seq x y z
N MET A 1 8.78 -1.86 -21.05
CA MET A 1 8.16 -2.20 -19.75
C MET A 1 7.40 -0.99 -19.25
N VAL A 2 6.13 -1.14 -18.88
CA VAL A 2 5.37 -0.05 -18.25
C VAL A 2 5.88 0.12 -16.82
N ASN A 3 6.40 1.29 -16.47
CA ASN A 3 6.84 1.57 -15.11
C ASN A 3 5.64 2.01 -14.26
N LEU A 4 5.00 1.05 -13.59
CA LEU A 4 3.84 1.30 -12.75
C LEU A 4 4.21 2.19 -11.56
N SER A 5 3.33 3.14 -11.25
CA SER A 5 3.39 3.93 -10.03
C SER A 5 3.24 3.04 -8.79
N PHE A 6 3.69 3.55 -7.64
CA PHE A 6 3.55 2.83 -6.37
C PHE A 6 2.09 2.48 -6.06
N LYS A 7 1.16 3.40 -6.32
CA LYS A 7 -0.27 3.16 -6.14
C LYS A 7 -0.73 1.99 -6.99
N GLU A 8 -0.42 1.98 -8.28
CA GLU A 8 -0.81 0.90 -9.19
C GLU A 8 -0.25 -0.45 -8.74
N LYS A 9 1.03 -0.51 -8.34
CA LYS A 9 1.65 -1.71 -7.78
C LYS A 9 0.89 -2.22 -6.55
N VAL A 10 0.56 -1.34 -5.61
CA VAL A 10 -0.21 -1.70 -4.41
C VAL A 10 -1.60 -2.21 -4.79
N ILE A 11 -2.34 -1.51 -5.65
CA ILE A 11 -3.70 -1.91 -6.04
C ILE A 11 -3.70 -3.28 -6.72
N ILE A 12 -2.78 -3.53 -7.65
CA ILE A 12 -2.64 -4.83 -8.32
C ILE A 12 -2.35 -5.93 -7.29
N GLN A 13 -1.46 -5.68 -6.33
CA GLN A 13 -1.13 -6.67 -5.33
C GLN A 13 -2.29 -6.94 -4.37
N LEU A 14 -3.06 -5.91 -3.98
CA LEU A 14 -4.28 -6.10 -3.19
C LEU A 14 -5.31 -6.96 -3.93
N MET A 15 -5.46 -6.78 -5.26
CA MET A 15 -6.32 -7.63 -6.07
C MET A 15 -5.84 -9.08 -6.08
N ARG A 16 -4.53 -9.31 -6.30
CA ARG A 16 -3.95 -10.67 -6.26
C ARG A 16 -4.13 -11.34 -4.90
N ASN A 17 -3.92 -10.58 -3.82
CA ASN A 17 -4.10 -11.07 -2.47
C ASN A 17 -5.58 -11.44 -2.24
N LYS A 18 -6.52 -10.62 -2.69
CA LYS A 18 -7.96 -10.92 -2.64
C LYS A 18 -8.30 -12.21 -3.36
N ASP A 19 -7.81 -12.40 -4.59
CA ASP A 19 -8.07 -13.59 -5.39
C ASP A 19 -7.46 -14.85 -4.78
N ALA A 20 -6.34 -14.71 -4.05
CA ALA A 20 -5.66 -15.78 -3.34
C ALA A 20 -6.17 -16.02 -1.90
N GLY A 21 -7.12 -15.21 -1.40
CA GLY A 21 -7.56 -15.28 0.00
C GLY A 21 -6.51 -14.83 1.03
N LEU A 22 -5.55 -14.00 0.61
CA LEU A 22 -4.47 -13.47 1.44
C LEU A 22 -4.75 -12.05 1.93
N GLU A 23 -4.20 -11.69 3.09
CA GLU A 23 -4.17 -10.31 3.58
C GLU A 23 -2.82 -9.62 3.25
N PRO A 24 -2.80 -8.29 3.03
CA PRO A 24 -3.96 -7.42 2.89
C PRO A 24 -4.59 -7.55 1.49
N SER A 25 -5.91 -7.55 1.43
CA SER A 25 -6.74 -7.56 0.21
C SER A 25 -7.39 -6.20 -0.08
N SER A 26 -7.32 -5.25 0.87
CA SER A 26 -7.84 -3.89 0.68
C SER A 26 -7.05 -2.83 1.45
N GLN A 27 -7.22 -1.56 1.06
CA GLN A 27 -6.65 -0.42 1.79
C GLN A 27 -7.19 -0.29 3.22
N ALA A 28 -8.39 -0.82 3.50
CA ALA A 28 -8.93 -0.83 4.85
C ALA A 28 -8.12 -1.74 5.77
N GLU A 29 -7.56 -2.83 5.26
CA GLU A 29 -6.76 -3.77 6.05
C GLU A 29 -5.37 -3.20 6.31
N ILE A 30 -4.81 -2.51 5.32
CA ILE A 30 -3.62 -1.68 5.52
C ILE A 30 -3.88 -0.66 6.63
N ALA A 31 -5.00 0.08 6.55
CA ALA A 31 -5.37 1.09 7.54
C ALA A 31 -5.46 0.49 8.96
N ARG A 32 -6.13 -0.67 9.11
CA ARG A 32 -6.21 -1.41 10.38
C ARG A 32 -4.85 -1.86 10.88
N LYS A 33 -4.01 -2.45 10.02
CA LYS A 33 -2.67 -2.96 10.37
C LYS A 33 -1.76 -1.87 10.93
N PHE A 34 -1.83 -0.67 10.37
CA PHE A 34 -0.97 0.45 10.75
C PHE A 34 -1.62 1.46 11.70
N GLY A 35 -2.87 1.24 12.12
CA GLY A 35 -3.58 2.14 13.05
C GLY A 35 -3.81 3.54 12.47
N ILE A 36 -4.05 3.65 11.17
CA ILE A 36 -4.25 4.92 10.45
C ILE A 36 -5.59 4.94 9.72
N SER A 37 -6.04 6.11 9.27
CA SER A 37 -7.27 6.20 8.48
C SER A 37 -7.08 5.70 7.05
N LYS A 38 -8.16 5.17 6.44
CA LYS A 38 -8.16 4.76 5.03
C LYS A 38 -7.82 5.92 4.08
N ALA A 39 -8.31 7.13 4.39
CA ALA A 39 -7.97 8.33 3.63
C ALA A 39 -6.46 8.63 3.68
N TYR A 40 -5.85 8.44 4.86
CA TYR A 40 -4.41 8.60 5.03
C TYR A 40 -3.61 7.58 4.22
N VAL A 41 -4.06 6.32 4.16
CA VAL A 41 -3.50 5.31 3.24
C VAL A 41 -3.52 5.83 1.80
N GLY A 42 -4.66 6.32 1.32
CA GLY A 42 -4.79 6.89 -0.02
C GLY A 42 -3.74 7.98 -0.31
N ASN A 43 -3.58 8.94 0.61
CA ASN A 43 -2.58 10.01 0.49
C ASN A 43 -1.13 9.49 0.39
N ILE A 44 -0.79 8.44 1.14
CA ILE A 44 0.53 7.80 1.07
C ILE A 44 0.74 7.14 -0.29
N LEU A 45 -0.28 6.44 -0.81
CA LEU A 45 -0.20 5.78 -2.11
C LEU A 45 -0.03 6.80 -3.24
N ASP A 46 -0.77 7.90 -3.18
CA ASP A 46 -0.82 8.97 -4.19
C ASP A 46 0.41 9.91 -4.20
N LYS A 47 1.40 9.72 -3.32
CA LYS A 47 2.58 10.61 -3.17
C LYS A 47 2.23 12.05 -2.80
N THR A 48 1.02 12.32 -2.30
CA THR A 48 0.61 13.70 -1.96
C THR A 48 1.33 14.22 -0.72
N GLN A 49 1.72 13.32 0.19
CA GLN A 49 2.56 13.66 1.34
C GLN A 49 4.01 13.21 1.14
N LYS A 50 4.96 14.08 1.47
CA LYS A 50 6.40 13.82 1.41
C LYS A 50 7.01 14.08 2.79
N GLY A 51 7.86 13.16 3.23
CA GLY A 51 8.59 13.30 4.50
C GLY A 51 9.23 11.98 4.94
N PRO A 52 10.22 12.01 5.85
CA PRO A 52 10.92 10.81 6.31
C PRO A 52 9.96 9.74 6.86
N LYS A 53 9.02 10.14 7.72
CA LYS A 53 8.01 9.24 8.31
C LYS A 53 7.08 8.63 7.26
N THR A 54 6.64 9.41 6.29
CA THR A 54 5.78 8.93 5.19
C THR A 54 6.54 7.94 4.30
N ASN A 55 7.84 8.18 4.05
CA ASN A 55 8.69 7.27 3.27
C ASN A 55 8.92 5.94 3.99
N GLU A 56 9.17 5.96 5.30
CA GLU A 56 9.28 4.75 6.12
C GLU A 56 7.98 3.96 6.12
N LEU A 57 6.86 4.64 6.36
CA LEU A 57 5.54 4.00 6.34
C LEU A 57 5.23 3.40 4.97
N ARG A 58 5.64 4.07 3.89
CA ARG A 58 5.51 3.55 2.53
C ARG A 58 6.27 2.23 2.32
N LYS A 59 7.52 2.14 2.80
CA LYS A 59 8.31 0.91 2.76
C LYS A 59 7.61 -0.20 3.55
N ARG A 60 7.15 0.10 4.77
CA ARG A 60 6.41 -0.86 5.59
C ARG A 60 5.12 -1.34 4.92
N ILE A 61 4.37 -0.46 4.27
CA ILE A 61 3.20 -0.82 3.46
C ILE A 61 3.62 -1.72 2.30
N ALA A 62 4.67 -1.36 1.57
CA ALA A 62 5.19 -2.14 0.44
C ALA A 62 5.55 -3.58 0.85
N SER A 63 6.25 -3.71 1.98
CA SER A 63 6.61 -4.98 2.60
C SER A 63 5.36 -5.80 2.97
N TYR A 64 4.42 -5.16 3.66
CA TYR A 64 3.19 -5.83 4.13
C TYR A 64 2.28 -6.28 2.98
N VAL A 65 2.15 -5.49 1.91
CA VAL A 65 1.33 -5.90 0.76
C VAL A 65 2.05 -6.95 -0.11
N GLY A 66 3.39 -7.06 -0.02
CA GLY A 66 4.19 -8.01 -0.80
C GLY A 66 4.69 -7.47 -2.14
N ILE A 67 5.05 -6.18 -2.23
CA ILE A 67 5.61 -5.55 -3.45
C ILE A 67 7.07 -5.08 -3.31
N GLU A 68 7.75 -5.41 -2.21
CA GLU A 68 9.20 -5.19 -2.12
C GLU A 68 9.94 -6.22 -2.99
N ASN A 69 10.49 -5.75 -4.10
CA ASN A 69 11.53 -6.35 -4.93
C ASN A 69 12.36 -5.22 -5.54
#